data_AF-A0A9D4CSF7-F1
#
_entry.id   AF-A0A9D4CSF7-F1
#
_cell.length_a   1.000
_cell.length_b   1.000
_cell.length_c   1.000
_cell.angle_alpha   90.00
_cell.angle_beta   90.00
_cell.angle_gamma   90.00
#
_symmetry.space_group_name_H-M   'P 1'
#
loop_
_entity.id
_entity.type
_entity.pdbx_description
1 polymer ?
#
loop_
_entity_poly.entity_id
_entity_poly.type
_entity_poly.pdbx_seq_one_letter_code
_entity_poly.pdbx_strand_id
1 'polypeptide(L)' 'MALNTAMVTILTQVSLGSSDTVFLWIPRATPNMDGVIFVNPLDQFTYMGLVW' A
#
# COMPACT_ATOMS: atom_id res chain seq x y z
N MET A 1 -4.46 1.52 -29.85
CA MET A 1 -4.09 2.24 -28.61
C MET A 1 -4.19 1.23 -27.48
N ALA A 2 -3.10 0.52 -27.18
CA ALA A 2 -3.10 -0.53 -26.17
C ALA A 2 -3.12 0.13 -24.79
N LEU A 3 -4.15 -0.17 -23.99
CA LEU A 3 -4.20 0.20 -22.59
C LEU A 3 -3.11 -0.63 -21.88
N ASN A 4 -1.93 -0.05 -21.69
CA ASN A 4 -0.88 -0.64 -20.85
C ASN A 4 -1.37 -0.60 -19.40
N THR A 5 -2.20 -1.57 -19.02
CA THR A 5 -2.45 -1.88 -17.62
C THR A 5 -1.17 -2.53 -17.09
N ALA A 6 -0.20 -1.70 -16.72
CA ALA A 6 0.96 -2.17 -15.96
C ALA A 6 0.41 -2.87 -14.71
N MET A 7 0.75 -4.15 -14.53
CA MET A 7 0.38 -4.86 -13.32
C MET A 7 1.01 -4.11 -12.14
N VAL A 8 0.17 -3.42 -11.37
CA VAL A 8 0.58 -2.72 -10.16
C VAL A 8 0.82 -3.80 -9.11
N THR A 9 2.07 -4.23 -8.96
CA THR A 9 2.46 -5.16 -7.90
C THR A 9 2.32 -4.46 -6.57
N ILE A 10 1.29 -4.84 -5.79
CA ILE A 10 1.17 -4.46 -4.39
C ILE A 10 1.96 -5.49 -3.59
N LEU A 11 3.02 -5.05 -2.92
CA LEU A 11 3.73 -5.89 -1.95
C LEU A 11 3.00 -5.79 -0.62
N THR A 12 2.74 -6.94 0.00
CA THR A 12 1.97 -7.04 1.25
C THR A 12 2.78 -7.77 2.31
N GLN A 13 2.80 -7.23 3.52
CA GLN A 13 3.37 -7.90 4.69
C GLN A 13 2.36 -7.88 5.83
N VAL A 14 2.31 -8.96 6.63
CA VAL A 14 1.41 -9.09 7.77
C VAL A 14 2.24 -9.18 9.05
N SER A 15 1.93 -8.32 10.02
CA SER A 15 2.41 -8.42 11.40
C SER A 15 1.28 -9.00 12.25
N LEU A 16 1.54 -10.11 12.93
CA LEU A 16 0.58 -10.79 13.80
C LEU A 16 0.96 -10.56 15.26
N GLY A 17 0.00 -10.18 16.08
CA GLY A 17 0.24 -9.81 17.47
C GLY A 17 -1.06 -9.65 18.27
N SER A 18 -1.05 -8.82 19.31
CA SER A 18 -2.30 -8.45 20.02
C SER A 18 -3.26 -7.65 19.13
N SER A 19 -2.74 -7.08 18.04
CA SER A 19 -3.51 -6.49 16.95
C SER A 19 -2.79 -6.86 15.66
N ASP A 20 -3.53 -7.46 14.73
CA ASP A 20 -2.99 -7.79 13.42
C ASP A 20 -2.86 -6.50 12.60
N THR A 21 -1.81 -6.40 11.79
CA THR A 21 -1.59 -5.21 10.96
C THR A 21 -1.02 -5.62 9.60
N VAL A 22 -1.65 -5.12 8.54
CA VAL A 22 -1.22 -5.34 7.15
C VAL A 22 -0.52 -4.09 6.63
N PHE A 23 0.69 -4.28 6.11
CA PHE A 23 1.51 -3.27 5.46
C PHE A 23 1.39 -3.43 3.95
N LEU A 24 1.06 -2.33 3.26
CA LEU A 24 0.88 -2.30 1.81
C LEU A 24 1.88 -1.35 1.17
N TRP A 25 2.61 -1.80 0.14
CA TRP A 25 3.33 -0.91 -0.76
C TRP A 25 2.39 -0.45 -1.88
N ILE A 26 2.13 0.85 -1.96
CA ILE A 26 1.07 1.41 -2.80
C ILE A 26 1.70 2.39 -3.81
N PRO A 27 1.70 2.08 -5.11
CA PRO A 27 2.26 2.97 -6.12
C PRO A 27 1.46 4.26 -6.34
N ARG A 28 0.16 4.26 -6.00
CA ARG A 28 -0.71 5.44 -6.09
C ARG A 28 -1.71 5.44 -4.94
N ALA A 29 -1.75 6.51 -4.17
CA ALA A 29 -2.69 6.64 -3.05
C ALA A 29 -4.14 6.45 -3.52
N THR A 30 -4.82 5.46 -2.92
CA THR A 30 -6.25 5.20 -3.08
C THR A 30 -6.96 5.49 -1.76
N PRO A 31 -7.69 6.62 -1.65
CA PRO A 31 -8.21 7.10 -0.37
C PRO A 31 -9.40 6.30 0.19
N ASN A 32 -9.85 5.24 -0.48
CA ASN A 32 -11.02 4.45 -0.10
C ASN A 32 -10.66 3.20 0.73
N MET A 33 -9.57 3.23 1.49
CA MET A 33 -9.16 2.11 2.33
C MET A 33 -9.45 2.42 3.80
N ASP A 34 -10.00 1.45 4.54
CA ASP A 34 -10.04 1.50 6.00
C ASP A 34 -8.60 1.34 6.50
N GLY A 35 -8.01 2.43 6.98
CA GLY A 35 -6.59 2.44 7.33
C GLY A 35 -5.98 3.84 7.36
N VAL A 36 -4.65 3.88 7.43
CA VAL A 36 -3.87 5.12 7.19
C VAL A 36 -2.93 4.94 6.01
N ILE A 37 -2.81 5.99 5.20
CA ILE A 37 -1.87 6.08 4.09
C ILE A 37 -0.86 7.17 4.39
N PHE A 38 0.42 6.89 4.20
CA PHE A 38 1.52 7.83 4.34
C PHE A 38 2.45 7.75 3.15
N VAL A 39 3.28 8.78 2.96
CA VAL A 39 4.40 8.73 2.00
C VAL A 39 5.32 7.58 2.40
N ASN A 40 5.73 6.77 1.43
CA ASN A 40 6.58 5.63 1.74
C ASN A 40 7.94 6.13 2.26
N PRO A 41 8.39 5.66 3.44
CA PRO A 41 9.63 6.13 4.05
C PRO A 41 10.90 5.74 3.24
N LEU A 42 10.79 4.76 2.35
CA LEU A 42 11.90 4.31 1.49
C LEU A 42 11.86 4.91 0.08
N ASP A 43 10.71 5.44 -0.35
CA ASP A 43 10.53 6.02 -1.70
C ASP A 43 9.44 7.11 -1.69
N GLN A 44 9.86 8.36 -1.81
CA GLN A 44 8.96 9.52 -1.78
C GLN A 44 7.93 9.58 -2.94
N PHE A 45 8.10 8.78 -3.99
CA PHE A 45 7.17 8.74 -5.12
C PHE A 45 6.08 7.66 -4.95
N THR A 46 6.15 6.87 -3.88
CA THR A 46 5.14 5.85 -3.55
C THR A 46 4.58 6.07 -2.15
N TYR A 47 3.59 5.25 -1.79
CA TYR A 47 2.89 5.33 -0.52
C TYR A 47 3.01 4.01 0.22
N MET A 48 2.84 4.06 1.53
CA MET A 48 2.66 2.89 2.38
C MET A 48 1.32 3.00 3.09
N GLY A 49 0.58 1.89 3.09
CA GLY A 49 -0.70 1.77 3.78
C GLY A 49 -0.57 0.85 4.99
N LEU A 50 -1.26 1.22 6.08
CA LEU A 50 -1.51 0.34 7.23
C LEU A 50 -3.00 0.09 7.34
N VAL A 51 -3.35 -1.18 7.42
CA VAL A 51 -4.73 -1.67 7.59
C VAL A 51 -4.77 -2.57 8.82
N TRP A 52 -5.83 -2.46 9.62
CA TRP A 52 -6.04 -3.19 10.88
C TRP A 52 -7.49 -3.65 11.02
#